data_AF-A0A1M6E0B4-F1
#
_entry.id   AF-A0A1M6E0B4-F1
#
_cell.length_a   1.000
_cell.length_b   1.000
_cell.length_c   1.000
_cell.angle_alpha   90.00
_cell.angle_beta   90.00
_cell.angle_gamma   90.00
#
_symmetry.space_group_name_H-M   'P 1'
#
loop_
_entity.id
_entity.type
_entity.pdbx_description
1 polymer ?
#
loop_
_entity_poly.entity_id
_entity_poly.type
_entity_poly.pdbx_seq_one_letter_code
_entity_poly.pdbx_strand_id
1 'polypeptide(L)'
;MPYLVKAKDRSAAVTAPVRSDGSLPRACVIGAGSSGIAAAKALYLAGIPFDCFEQGGAIGGNWLFQNPNGRSACYETLEINTSCARMAFSDFPMPSTYPAYARHDQVQA
;
A
#
# COMPACT_ATOMS: atom_id res chain seq x y z
N MET A 1 4.16 -12.98 -22.34
CA MET A 1 4.53 -12.65 -20.94
C MET A 1 3.49 -13.28 -20.00
N PRO A 2 3.70 -14.52 -19.51
CA PRO A 2 2.73 -15.25 -18.70
C PRO A 2 2.53 -14.72 -17.27
N TYR A 3 3.26 -13.67 -16.86
CA TYR A 3 3.26 -13.15 -15.49
C TYR A 3 2.70 -11.73 -15.32
N LEU A 4 1.94 -11.23 -16.29
CA LEU A 4 1.26 -9.94 -16.16
C LEU A 4 -0.15 -10.16 -15.61
N VAL A 5 -0.48 -9.46 -14.52
CA VAL A 5 -1.88 -9.34 -14.05
C VAL A 5 -2.67 -8.69 -15.17
N LYS A 6 -3.59 -9.43 -15.79
CA LYS A 6 -4.41 -8.89 -16.88
C LYS A 6 -5.40 -7.90 -16.29
N ALA A 7 -5.81 -6.90 -17.07
CA ALA A 7 -6.80 -5.92 -16.62
C ALA A 7 -8.08 -6.58 -16.07
N LYS A 8 -8.49 -7.70 -16.67
CA LYS A 8 -9.66 -8.49 -16.23
C LYS A 8 -9.49 -9.20 -14.89
N ASP A 9 -8.26 -9.41 -14.43
CA ASP A 9 -7.93 -10.12 -13.18
C ASP A 9 -7.73 -9.12 -12.02
N ARG A 10 -7.88 -7.80 -12.29
CA ARG A 10 -7.77 -6.74 -11.28
C ARG A 10 -9.03 -6.67 -10.42
N SER A 11 -8.84 -6.33 -9.15
CA SER A 11 -9.96 -6.04 -8.26
C SER A 11 -10.68 -4.77 -8.72
N ALA A 12 -11.98 -4.70 -8.51
CA ALA A 12 -12.75 -3.49 -8.82
C ALA A 12 -12.32 -2.35 -7.88
N ALA A 13 -12.21 -1.14 -8.44
CA ALA A 13 -11.92 0.04 -7.63
C ALA A 13 -13.07 0.32 -6.66
N VAL A 14 -12.72 0.77 -5.46
CA VAL A 14 -13.70 1.21 -4.45
C VAL A 14 -14.20 2.60 -4.84
N THR A 15 -15.44 2.71 -5.31
CA THR A 15 -16.01 3.96 -5.83
C THR A 15 -16.94 4.68 -4.87
N ALA A 16 -17.27 4.07 -3.74
CA ALA A 16 -18.16 4.65 -2.73
C ALA A 16 -17.66 4.32 -1.32
N PRO A 17 -17.92 5.19 -0.32
CA PRO A 17 -17.51 4.91 1.05
C PRO A 17 -18.18 3.67 1.64
N VAL A 18 -17.40 2.79 2.26
CA VAL A 18 -17.91 1.66 3.05
C VAL A 18 -18.18 2.13 4.48
N ARG A 19 -19.39 1.85 4.98
CA ARG A 19 -19.75 2.14 6.37
C ARG A 19 -19.19 1.04 7.28
N SER A 20 -18.59 1.42 8.39
CA SER A 20 -18.19 0.45 9.42
C SER A 20 -19.40 0.01 10.25
N ASP A 21 -19.46 -1.28 10.56
CA ASP A 21 -20.40 -1.85 11.50
C ASP A 21 -19.83 -1.75 12.92
N GLY A 22 -20.40 -0.88 13.75
CA GLY A 22 -19.97 -0.66 15.12
C GLY A 22 -20.24 -1.84 16.07
N SER A 23 -20.99 -2.85 15.64
CA SER A 23 -21.24 -4.06 16.43
C SER A 23 -20.11 -5.10 16.33
N LEU A 24 -19.23 -4.98 15.33
CA LEU A 24 -18.11 -5.89 15.13
C LEU A 24 -16.93 -5.58 16.08
N PRO A 25 -16.08 -6.58 16.37
CA PRO A 25 -14.82 -6.35 17.08
C PRO A 25 -13.94 -5.33 16.36
N ARG A 26 -13.27 -4.48 17.13
CA ARG A 26 -12.34 -3.49 16.60
C ARG A 26 -10.95 -4.09 16.42
N ALA A 27 -10.36 -3.88 15.24
CA ALA A 27 -8.99 -4.29 14.95
C ALA A 27 -7.98 -3.16 15.24
N CYS A 28 -6.75 -3.55 15.57
CA CYS A 28 -5.61 -2.64 15.68
C CYS A 28 -4.56 -3.03 14.64
N VAL A 29 -4.26 -2.11 13.72
CA VAL A 29 -3.19 -2.26 12.72
C VAL A 29 -1.96 -1.52 13.23
N ILE A 30 -0.84 -2.24 13.35
CA ILE A 30 0.44 -1.67 13.80
C ILE A 30 1.37 -1.52 12.61
N GLY A 31 1.70 -0.27 12.28
CA GLY A 31 2.50 0.14 11.14
C GLY A 31 1.67 0.51 9.91
N ALA A 32 2.00 1.62 9.26
CA ALA A 32 1.37 2.14 8.05
C ALA A 32 2.32 2.06 6.82
N GLY A 33 3.10 0.98 6.75
CA GLY A 33 3.79 0.57 5.52
C GLY A 33 2.83 -0.11 4.53
N SER A 34 3.36 -0.67 3.45
CA SER A 34 2.56 -1.33 2.40
C SER A 34 1.60 -2.40 2.94
N SER A 35 2.07 -3.26 3.86
CA SER A 35 1.23 -4.29 4.49
C SER A 35 0.14 -3.71 5.39
N GLY A 36 0.45 -2.65 6.15
CA GLY A 36 -0.53 -1.98 7.02
C GLY A 36 -1.64 -1.31 6.23
N ILE A 37 -1.29 -0.63 5.13
CA ILE A 37 -2.24 -0.02 4.20
C ILE A 37 -3.14 -1.10 3.57
N ALA A 38 -2.56 -2.23 3.14
CA ALA A 38 -3.33 -3.35 2.60
C ALA A 38 -4.30 -3.94 3.65
N ALA A 39 -3.85 -4.12 4.89
CA ALA A 39 -4.69 -4.60 5.98
C ALA A 39 -5.82 -3.63 6.33
N ALA A 40 -5.51 -2.33 6.46
CA ALA A 40 -6.49 -1.27 6.69
C ALA A 40 -7.56 -1.26 5.58
N LYS A 41 -7.16 -1.38 4.32
CA LYS A 41 -8.08 -1.48 3.19
C LYS A 41 -8.98 -2.72 3.27
N ALA A 42 -8.43 -3.87 3.61
CA ALA A 42 -9.20 -5.10 3.74
C ALA A 42 -10.25 -4.98 4.86
N LEU A 43 -9.86 -4.42 6.01
CA LEU A 43 -10.77 -4.15 7.13
C LEU A 43 -11.86 -3.15 6.75
N TYR A 44 -11.48 -2.06 6.07
CA TYR A 44 -12.41 -1.07 5.55
C TYR A 44 -13.45 -1.68 4.63
N LEU A 45 -13.02 -2.51 3.66
CA LEU A 45 -13.92 -3.20 2.72
C LEU A 45 -14.84 -4.21 3.40
N ALA A 46 -14.41 -4.82 4.49
CA ALA A 46 -15.21 -5.72 5.29
C ALA A 46 -16.18 -5.00 6.24
N GLY A 47 -16.14 -3.66 6.32
CA GLY A 47 -16.93 -2.88 7.28
C GLY A 47 -16.47 -3.07 8.73
N ILE A 48 -15.28 -3.62 8.97
CA ILE A 48 -14.75 -3.86 10.31
C ILE A 48 -14.14 -2.56 10.84
N PRO A 49 -14.52 -2.08 12.04
CA PRO A 49 -13.91 -0.89 12.63
C PRO A 49 -12.44 -1.17 12.99
N PHE A 50 -11.55 -0.23 12.74
CA PHE A 50 -10.14 -0.37 13.08
C PHE A 50 -9.46 0.96 13.40
N ASP A 51 -8.35 0.88 14.11
CA ASP A 51 -7.39 1.96 14.26
C ASP A 51 -6.05 1.52 13.66
N CYS A 52 -5.34 2.45 13.03
CA CYS A 52 -4.02 2.19 12.44
C CYS A 52 -3.01 3.13 13.08
N PHE A 53 -2.02 2.56 13.76
CA PHE A 53 -0.98 3.33 14.45
C PHE A 53 0.36 3.18 13.71
N GLU A 54 0.98 4.31 13.37
CA GLU A 54 2.31 4.37 12.78
C GLU A 54 3.26 5.06 13.76
N GLN A 55 4.48 4.55 13.88
CA GLN A 55 5.50 5.12 14.75
C GLN A 55 6.05 6.44 14.18
N GLY A 56 6.20 6.53 12.86
CA GLY A 56 6.67 7.72 12.16
C GLY A 56 5.58 8.79 11.95
N GLY A 57 6.00 9.97 11.50
CA GLY A 57 5.09 11.08 11.18
C GLY A 57 4.40 10.96 9.81
N ALA A 58 4.72 9.92 9.03
CA ALA A 58 4.17 9.70 7.69
C ALA A 58 4.06 8.20 7.38
N ILE A 59 3.15 7.87 6.46
CA ILE A 59 2.95 6.52 5.93
C ILE A 59 4.05 6.12 4.93
N GLY A 60 4.06 4.85 4.55
CA GLY A 60 4.96 4.31 3.51
C GLY A 60 6.04 3.37 4.04
N GLY A 61 6.35 3.45 5.34
CA GLY A 61 7.25 2.51 6.01
C GLY A 61 8.64 2.48 5.38
N ASN A 62 9.01 1.33 4.78
CA ASN A 62 10.30 1.14 4.11
C ASN A 62 10.49 2.01 2.86
N TRP A 63 9.42 2.54 2.27
CA TRP A 63 9.54 3.40 1.07
C TRP A 63 9.71 4.88 1.40
N LEU A 64 9.53 5.25 2.68
CA LEU A 64 9.81 6.60 3.15
C LEU A 64 11.32 6.79 3.27
N PHE A 65 11.89 7.58 2.37
CA PHE A 65 13.29 8.00 2.43
C PHE A 65 13.50 8.96 3.62
N GLN A 66 14.65 8.83 4.28
CA GLN A 66 14.97 9.56 5.51
C GLN A 66 13.89 9.45 6.58
N ASN A 67 13.26 8.27 6.71
CA ASN A 67 12.23 8.04 7.72
C ASN A 67 12.79 8.32 9.13
N PRO A 68 12.29 9.36 9.84
CA PRO A 68 12.85 9.75 11.14
C PRO A 68 12.71 8.68 12.23
N ASN A 69 11.84 7.69 12.04
CA ASN A 69 11.67 6.59 12.99
C ASN A 69 12.84 5.59 13.02
N GLY A 70 13.79 5.70 12.08
CA GLY A 70 14.98 4.83 12.00
C GLY A 70 14.69 3.38 11.60
N ARG A 71 13.50 3.07 11.08
CA ARG A 71 13.07 1.71 10.69
C ARG A 71 13.14 1.43 9.18
N SER A 72 13.30 2.46 8.35
CA SER A 72 13.34 2.33 6.89
C SER A 72 14.75 1.95 6.42
N ALA A 73 14.86 0.96 5.54
CA ALA A 73 16.11 0.62 4.85
C ALA A 73 16.29 1.41 3.53
N CYS A 74 15.44 2.41 3.27
CA CYS A 74 15.47 3.20 2.07
C CYS A 74 16.75 4.04 1.97
N TYR A 75 17.43 3.94 0.83
CA TYR A 75 18.52 4.82 0.43
C TYR A 75 18.13 5.59 -0.84
N GLU A 76 18.85 6.68 -1.12
CA GLU A 76 18.46 7.68 -2.13
C GLU A 76 18.29 7.11 -3.56
N THR A 77 19.07 6.09 -3.90
CA THR A 77 19.04 5.45 -5.23
C THR A 77 18.23 4.15 -5.25
N LEU A 78 17.48 3.84 -4.20
CA LEU A 78 16.73 2.59 -4.11
C LEU A 78 15.66 2.52 -5.20
N GLU A 79 15.72 1.43 -5.97
CA GLU A 79 14.73 1.01 -6.97
C GLU A 79 14.16 -0.35 -6.59
N ILE A 80 12.90 -0.59 -6.96
CA ILE A 80 12.27 -1.89 -6.76
C ILE A 80 12.92 -2.93 -7.67
N ASN A 81 13.20 -4.13 -7.13
CA ASN A 81 13.68 -5.27 -7.93
C ASN A 81 12.54 -6.07 -8.60
N THR A 82 11.30 -5.71 -8.31
CA THR A 82 10.08 -6.33 -8.81
C THR A 82 9.40 -5.34 -9.76
N SER A 83 8.96 -5.77 -10.95
CA SER A 83 8.39 -4.82 -11.91
C SER A 83 7.13 -4.13 -11.37
N CYS A 84 6.89 -2.87 -11.77
CA CYS A 84 5.76 -2.06 -11.34
C CYS A 84 4.41 -2.80 -11.51
N ALA A 85 4.23 -3.49 -12.64
CA ALA A 85 3.01 -4.25 -12.92
C ALA A 85 2.77 -5.43 -11.96
N ARG A 86 3.84 -5.97 -11.35
CA ARG A 86 3.74 -7.07 -10.38
C ARG A 86 3.64 -6.55 -8.94
N MET A 87 4.28 -5.43 -8.65
CA MET A 87 4.34 -4.88 -7.29
C MET A 87 3.09 -4.06 -6.92
N ALA A 88 2.37 -3.51 -7.90
CA ALA A 88 1.18 -2.72 -7.66
C ALA A 88 0.06 -3.48 -6.94
N PHE A 89 -0.78 -2.76 -6.18
CA PHE A 89 -2.00 -3.33 -5.62
C PHE A 89 -2.98 -3.71 -6.73
N SER A 90 -3.82 -4.73 -6.48
CA SER A 90 -4.66 -5.36 -7.50
C SER A 90 -5.69 -4.42 -8.15
N ASP A 91 -6.15 -3.40 -7.43
CA ASP A 91 -7.08 -2.37 -7.88
C ASP A 91 -6.50 -0.95 -7.87
N PHE A 92 -5.19 -0.82 -7.62
CA PHE A 92 -4.49 0.47 -7.65
C PHE A 92 -3.17 0.31 -8.43
N PRO A 93 -3.25 0.28 -9.77
CA PRO A 93 -2.08 0.11 -10.61
C PRO A 93 -1.15 1.32 -10.50
N MET A 94 0.16 1.08 -10.53
CA MET A 94 1.14 2.16 -10.68
C MET A 94 0.95 2.88 -12.03
N PRO A 95 1.24 4.20 -12.11
CA PRO A 95 1.13 4.97 -13.35
C PRO A 95 1.90 4.35 -14.51
N SER A 96 1.32 4.38 -15.71
CA SER A 96 1.97 3.87 -16.93
C SER A 96 3.19 4.69 -17.38
N THR A 97 3.35 5.90 -16.83
CA THR A 97 4.50 6.78 -17.05
C THR A 97 5.71 6.43 -16.19
N TYR A 98 5.55 5.56 -15.18
CA TYR A 98 6.67 5.09 -14.38
C TYR A 98 7.60 4.18 -15.20
N PRO A 99 8.91 4.13 -14.88
CA PRO A 99 9.79 3.11 -15.44
C PRO A 99 9.30 1.71 -15.07
N ALA A 100 9.84 0.67 -15.73
CA ALA A 100 9.47 -0.72 -15.43
C ALA A 100 9.77 -1.13 -13.97
N TYR A 101 10.74 -0.46 -13.36
CA TYR A 101 11.16 -0.58 -11.97
C TYR A 101 11.21 0.82 -11.36
N ALA A 102 10.24 1.14 -10.51
CA ALA A 102 10.12 2.45 -9.88
C ALA A 102 11.19 2.71 -8.83
N ARG A 103 11.59 3.98 -8.70
CA ARG A 103 12.40 4.48 -7.58
C ARG A 103 11.57 4.58 -6.30
N HIS A 104 12.23 4.64 -5.15
CA HIS A 104 11.56 4.67 -3.85
C HIS A 104 10.55 5.82 -3.71
N ASP A 105 10.85 6.99 -4.27
CA ASP A 105 9.99 8.19 -4.24
C ASP A 105 8.71 7.98 -5.06
N GLN A 106 8.83 7.32 -6.21
CA GLN A 106 7.69 6.90 -7.03
C GLN A 106 6.81 5.86 -6.33
N VAL A 107 7.38 4.96 -5.53
CA VAL A 107 6.63 3.95 -4.75
C VAL A 107 5.94 4.57 -3.54
N GLN A 108 6.53 5.61 -2.95
CA GLN A 108 5.99 6.30 -1.77
C GLN A 108 4.88 7.31 -2.10
N ALA A 109 4.89 7.88 -3.31
CA ALA A 109 3.91 8.85 -3.81
C ALA A 109 2.47 8.31 -3.82
#